data_AF-A0A956D305-F1
#
_entry.id   AF-A0A956D305-F1
#
_cell.length_a   1.000
_cell.length_b   1.000
_cell.length_c   1.000
_cell.angle_alpha   90.00
_cell.angle_beta   90.00
_cell.angle_gamma   90.00
#
_symmetry.space_group_name_H-M   'P 1'
#
loop_
_entity.id
_entity.type
_entity.pdbx_description
1 polymer ?
#
loop_
_entity_poly.entity_id
_entity_poly.type
_entity_poly.pdbx_seq_one_letter_code
_entity_poly.pdbx_strand_id
1 'polypeptide(L)'
;MASRKSKPPAKTAEPHVQRPPAEVLHAEELERLAKADTGPRPPGWKLSLGAVRRFILGDPSLDVRPKFVGNPSLVDRAMVSLATQRGL
;
A
#
# COMPACT_ATOMS: atom_id res chain seq x y z
N MET A 1 14.74 -56.19 -7.46
CA MET A 1 13.97 -55.59 -6.35
C MET A 1 14.03 -54.08 -6.48
N ALA A 2 12.88 -53.42 -6.56
CA ALA A 2 12.72 -52.04 -7.04
C ALA A 2 13.35 -50.99 -6.11
N SER A 3 14.25 -50.18 -6.65
CA SER A 3 14.80 -49.01 -5.98
C SER A 3 13.73 -47.92 -5.88
N ARG A 4 13.20 -47.72 -4.67
CA ARG A 4 12.25 -46.65 -4.35
C ARG A 4 13.03 -45.34 -4.27
N LYS A 5 13.12 -44.60 -5.37
CA LYS A 5 13.63 -43.21 -5.35
C LYS A 5 12.67 -42.35 -4.53
N SER A 6 13.15 -41.83 -3.41
CA SER A 6 12.44 -40.90 -2.52
C SER A 6 12.18 -39.57 -3.25
N LYS A 7 10.92 -39.14 -3.23
CA LYS A 7 10.44 -37.86 -3.75
C LYS A 7 11.04 -36.71 -2.90
N PRO A 8 11.67 -35.68 -3.51
CA PRO A 8 12.12 -34.52 -2.75
C PRO A 8 10.92 -33.75 -2.16
N PRO A 9 11.08 -33.08 -1.00
CA PRO A 9 9.98 -32.36 -0.39
C PRO A 9 9.50 -31.27 -1.33
N ALA A 10 8.18 -31.20 -1.51
CA ALA A 10 7.53 -30.16 -2.30
C ALA A 10 7.88 -28.80 -1.68
N LYS A 11 8.56 -27.95 -2.45
CA LYS A 11 8.66 -26.52 -2.16
C LYS A 11 7.22 -26.01 -2.02
N THR A 12 6.88 -25.49 -0.85
CA THR A 12 5.64 -24.72 -0.64
C THR A 12 5.59 -23.68 -1.75
N ALA A 13 4.63 -23.83 -2.65
CA ALA A 13 4.44 -22.90 -3.74
C ALA A 13 3.95 -21.59 -3.13
N GLU A 14 4.89 -20.67 -2.89
CA GLU A 14 4.57 -19.25 -2.70
C GLU A 14 3.57 -18.89 -3.81
N PRO A 15 2.38 -18.37 -3.48
CA PRO A 15 1.41 -18.01 -4.49
C PRO A 15 2.12 -17.10 -5.50
N HIS A 16 2.05 -17.47 -6.78
CA HIS A 16 2.67 -16.70 -7.85
C HIS A 16 1.85 -15.42 -8.03
N VAL A 17 2.08 -14.44 -7.15
CA VAL A 17 1.37 -13.17 -7.11
C VAL A 17 1.85 -12.33 -8.28
N GLN A 18 0.98 -12.15 -9.27
CA GLN A 18 1.28 -11.39 -10.49
C GLN A 18 1.57 -9.91 -10.20
N ARG A 19 0.90 -9.33 -9.21
CA ARG A 19 1.13 -7.96 -8.77
C ARG A 19 0.92 -7.87 -7.25
N PRO A 20 1.98 -7.69 -6.46
CA PRO A 20 1.83 -7.59 -5.02
C PRO A 20 1.02 -6.34 -4.63
N PRO A 21 0.35 -6.36 -3.47
CA PRO A 21 -0.37 -5.21 -2.94
C PRO A 21 0.52 -3.98 -2.78
N ALA A 22 -0.06 -2.79 -2.82
CA ALA A 22 0.67 -1.53 -2.69
C ALA A 22 1.39 -1.41 -1.33
N GLU A 23 0.83 -2.03 -0.29
CA GLU A 23 1.39 -2.09 1.06
C GLU A 23 2.72 -2.85 1.09
N VAL A 24 2.88 -3.85 0.22
CA VAL A 24 4.11 -4.62 0.09
C VAL A 24 5.09 -3.90 -0.83
N LEU A 25 4.61 -3.39 -1.97
CA LEU A 25 5.45 -2.69 -2.95
C LEU A 25 6.10 -1.42 -2.41
N HIS A 26 5.38 -0.68 -1.56
CA HIS A 26 5.81 0.62 -1.06
C HIS A 26 5.95 0.64 0.47
N ALA A 27 6.27 -0.51 1.07
CA ALA A 27 6.39 -0.64 2.53
C ALA A 27 7.31 0.43 3.14
N GLU A 28 8.49 0.65 2.55
CA GLU A 28 9.46 1.64 3.04
C GLU A 28 8.92 3.08 2.96
N GLU A 29 8.26 3.45 1.86
CA GLU A 29 7.65 4.77 1.69
C GLU A 29 6.53 4.99 2.71
N LEU A 30 5.71 3.97 2.95
CA LEU A 30 4.63 4.00 3.93
C LEU A 30 5.15 4.09 5.36
N GLU A 31 6.26 3.43 5.69
CA GLU A 31 6.90 3.57 7.00
C GLU A 31 7.45 4.97 7.23
N ARG A 32 8.12 5.56 6.24
CA ARG A 32 8.60 6.95 6.32
C ARG A 32 7.44 7.92 6.52
N LEU A 33 6.36 7.75 5.78
CA LEU A 33 5.15 8.54 5.94
C LEU A 33 4.51 8.36 7.31
N ALA A 34 4.38 7.12 7.80
CA ALA A 34 3.81 6.83 9.11
C ALA A 34 4.60 7.47 10.26
N LYS A 35 5.94 7.53 10.14
CA LYS A 35 6.82 8.21 11.10
C LYS A 35 6.64 9.73 11.08
N ALA A 36 6.41 10.31 9.90
CA ALA A 36 6.19 11.75 9.73
C ALA A 36 4.73 12.18 9.94
N ASP A 37 3.80 11.23 10.07
CA ASP A 37 2.36 11.49 10.13
C ASP A 37 1.89 11.83 11.56
N THR A 38 1.59 13.10 11.76
CA THR A 38 1.04 13.66 13.02
C THR A 38 -0.43 14.04 12.92
N GLY A 39 -1.10 13.76 11.79
CA GLY A 39 -2.48 14.16 11.54
C GLY A 39 -3.53 13.23 12.19
N PRO A 40 -4.79 13.70 12.32
CA PRO A 40 -5.89 12.85 12.77
C PRO A 40 -6.15 11.71 11.78
N ARG A 41 -6.43 10.52 12.32
CA ARG A 41 -6.67 9.30 11.54
C ARG A 41 -8.14 8.89 11.66
N PRO A 42 -8.86 8.70 10.55
CA PRO A 42 -10.21 8.14 10.59
C PRO A 42 -10.23 6.75 11.26
N PRO A 43 -11.37 6.30 11.82
CA PRO A 43 -11.48 4.98 12.43
C PRO A 43 -11.06 3.85 11.48
N GLY A 44 -10.17 2.97 11.93
CA GLY A 44 -9.65 1.84 11.16
C GLY A 44 -8.50 2.19 10.20
N TRP A 45 -8.06 3.46 10.13
CA TRP A 45 -6.97 3.88 9.24
C TRP A 45 -5.63 3.90 9.97
N LYS A 46 -4.57 3.46 9.28
CA LYS A 46 -3.19 3.53 9.78
C LYS A 46 -2.52 4.89 9.55
N LEU A 47 -3.03 5.67 8.61
CA LEU A 47 -2.47 6.95 8.16
C LEU A 47 -3.55 8.03 8.16
N SER A 48 -3.15 9.28 8.38
CA SER A 48 -4.02 10.44 8.19
C SER A 48 -4.31 10.70 6.71
N LEU A 49 -5.34 11.49 6.43
CA LEU A 49 -5.66 11.93 5.06
C LEU A 49 -4.48 12.65 4.40
N GLY A 50 -3.74 13.46 5.16
CA GLY A 50 -2.56 14.16 4.65
C GLY A 50 -1.45 13.20 4.25
N ALA A 51 -1.21 12.17 5.06
CA ALA A 51 -0.20 11.14 4.74
C ALA A 51 -0.61 10.28 3.54
N VAL A 52 -1.90 9.91 3.42
CA VAL A 52 -2.43 9.19 2.25
C VAL A 52 -2.32 10.05 0.99
N ARG A 53 -2.63 11.35 1.07
CA ARG A 53 -2.47 12.28 -0.05
C ARG A 53 -1.03 12.34 -0.55
N ARG A 54 -0.07 12.49 0.37
CA ARG A 54 1.37 12.48 0.08
C ARG A 54 1.83 11.16 -0.51
N PHE A 55 1.29 10.04 -0.04
CA PHE A 55 1.56 8.74 -0.64
C PHE A 55 1.16 8.67 -2.11
N ILE A 56 -0.04 9.15 -2.46
CA ILE A 56 -0.62 9.04 -3.79
C ILE A 56 -0.02 10.06 -4.76
N LEU A 57 0.06 11.33 -4.34
CA LEU A 57 0.52 12.45 -5.17
C LEU A 57 2.03 12.67 -5.12
N GLY A 58 2.73 11.95 -4.25
CA GLY A 58 4.16 12.11 -4.01
C GLY A 58 4.47 13.16 -2.94
N ASP A 59 5.64 12.97 -2.33
CA ASP A 59 6.24 13.90 -1.38
C ASP A 59 7.77 13.82 -1.54
N PRO A 60 8.38 14.79 -2.26
CA PRO A 60 9.83 14.81 -2.46
C PRO A 60 10.63 14.90 -1.16
N SER A 61 10.08 15.50 -0.09
CA SER A 61 10.77 15.65 1.18
C SER A 61 10.92 14.32 1.95
N LEU A 62 10.08 13.33 1.63
CA LEU A 62 10.12 11.98 2.23
C LEU A 62 10.52 10.89 1.23
N ASP A 63 11.04 11.29 0.06
CA ASP A 63 11.38 10.39 -1.04
C ASP A 63 10.20 9.46 -1.40
N VAL A 64 9.01 10.06 -1.58
CA VAL A 64 7.78 9.36 -1.97
C VAL A 64 7.44 9.74 -3.39
N ARG A 65 7.43 8.75 -4.29
CA ARG A 65 7.13 8.98 -5.72
C ARG A 65 5.62 9.08 -5.97
N PRO A 66 5.15 9.93 -6.90
CA PRO A 66 3.74 9.99 -7.28
C PRO A 66 3.29 8.66 -7.91
N LYS A 67 2.14 8.12 -7.47
CA LYS A 67 1.50 6.93 -8.05
C LYS A 67 0.30 7.27 -8.93
N PHE A 68 -0.20 8.50 -8.86
CA PHE A 68 -1.36 8.95 -9.60
C PHE A 68 -0.99 10.06 -10.59
N VAL A 69 -1.44 9.89 -11.84
CA VAL A 69 -1.31 10.89 -12.90
C VAL A 69 -2.72 11.38 -13.23
N GLY A 70 -3.03 12.62 -12.89
CA GLY A 70 -4.36 13.19 -13.10
C GLY A 70 -4.62 14.40 -12.20
N ASN A 71 -5.88 14.84 -12.13
CA ASN A 71 -6.26 15.98 -11.30
C ASN A 71 -6.22 15.61 -9.80
N PRO A 72 -5.38 16.27 -8.97
CA PRO A 72 -5.30 16.02 -7.52
C PRO A 72 -6.65 16.08 -6.79
N SER A 73 -7.58 16.91 -7.30
CA SER A 73 -8.92 17.07 -6.74
C SER A 73 -9.73 15.77 -6.75
N LEU A 74 -9.44 14.84 -7.67
CA LEU A 74 -10.09 13.52 -7.69
C LEU A 74 -9.64 12.67 -6.50
N VAL A 75 -8.34 12.69 -6.19
CA VAL A 75 -7.78 12.00 -5.03
C VAL A 75 -8.35 12.59 -3.74
N ASP A 76 -8.39 13.93 -3.64
CA ASP A 76 -8.92 14.64 -2.47
C ASP A 76 -10.39 14.28 -2.22
N ARG A 77 -11.25 14.29 -3.25
CA ARG A 77 -12.65 13.89 -3.12
C ARG A 77 -12.80 12.42 -2.72
N ALA A 78 -12.06 11.51 -3.35
CA ALA A 78 -12.11 10.09 -3.02
C ALA A 78 -11.71 9.82 -1.56
N MET A 79 -10.66 10.47 -1.06
CA MET A 79 -10.25 10.35 0.32
C MET A 79 -11.33 10.84 1.29
N VAL A 80 -11.96 11.98 1.02
CA VAL A 80 -13.05 12.51 1.88
C VAL A 80 -14.27 11.60 1.87
N SER A 81 -14.69 11.09 0.70
CA SER A 81 -15.78 10.12 0.59
C SER A 81 -15.50 8.87 1.45
N LEU A 82 -14.32 8.27 1.30
CA LEU A 82 -13.92 7.08 2.06
C LEU A 82 -13.86 7.33 3.57
N ALA A 83 -13.29 8.46 4.00
CA ALA A 83 -13.16 8.80 5.41
C ALA A 83 -14.51 9.11 6.09
N THR A 84 -15.49 9.59 5.32
CA THR A 84 -16.84 9.88 5.81
C THR A 84 -17.81 8.73 5.64
N GLN A 85 -17.35 7.57 5.14
CA GLN A 85 -18.17 6.41 4.76
C GLN A 85 -19.28 6.76 3.76
N ARG A 86 -19.11 7.85 3.00
CA ARG A 86 -20.02 8.24 1.93
C ARG A 86 -19.48 7.63 0.65
N GLY A 87 -20.29 6.86 -0.06
CA GLY A 87 -19.90 6.28 -1.35
C GLY A 87 -19.39 7.36 -2.32
N LEU A 88 -18.48 6.95 -3.20
CA LEU A 88 -17.93 7.79 -4.28
C LEU A 88 -18.98 8.08 -5.37
#